data_AF-A0A960AER1-F1
#
_entry.id   AF-A0A960AER1-F1
#
_cell.length_a   1.000
_cell.length_b   1.000
_cell.length_c   1.000
_cell.angle_alpha   90.00
_cell.angle_beta   90.00
_cell.angle_gamma   90.00
#
_symmetry.space_group_name_H-M   'P 1'
#
loop_
_entity.id
_entity.type
_entity.pdbx_description
1 polymer ?
#
loop_
_entity_poly.entity_id
_entity_poly.type
_entity_poly.pdbx_seq_one_letter_code
_entity_poly.pdbx_strand_id
1 'polypeptide(L)'
;MKSLGEAHYERAGEAATQERLADLFDLVVTALQERHLAEVSSYCQDVAQRRFVEGFGISEVQTAFNVLERAMWERVVSEVPADELAEAVGLLTTVFGFGKDALAREYVSLASHRRVPTLDLTAMFAGTDGVTVPVPPS
;
A
#
# COMPACT_ATOMS: atom_id res chain seq x y z
N MET A 1 -8.94 18.63 -13.29
CA MET A 1 -8.43 17.81 -12.17
C MET A 1 -8.35 16.38 -12.68
N LYS A 2 -7.16 15.92 -13.09
CA LYS A 2 -6.96 14.60 -13.70
C LYS A 2 -6.81 13.58 -12.57
N SER A 3 -7.60 12.51 -12.60
CA SER A 3 -7.53 11.38 -11.65
C SER A 3 -6.11 10.84 -11.66
N LEU A 4 -5.39 10.94 -10.53
CA LEU A 4 -4.01 10.45 -10.38
C LEU A 4 -3.95 8.93 -10.11
N GLY A 5 -5.04 8.19 -10.31
CA GLY A 5 -5.15 6.76 -10.02
C GLY A 5 -4.91 5.81 -11.21
N GLU A 6 -4.68 6.33 -12.41
CA GLU A 6 -4.86 5.58 -13.68
C GLU A 6 -3.55 5.17 -14.38
N ALA A 7 -2.37 5.59 -13.89
CA ALA A 7 -1.17 5.60 -14.73
C ALA A 7 -0.56 4.22 -15.07
N HIS A 8 -0.61 3.21 -14.19
CA HIS A 8 0.00 1.90 -14.45
C HIS A 8 -1.01 0.79 -14.75
N TYR A 9 -2.20 0.79 -14.15
CA TYR A 9 -3.26 -0.15 -14.51
C TYR A 9 -3.85 0.12 -15.91
N GLU A 10 -3.97 1.38 -16.36
CA GLU A 10 -4.39 1.64 -17.75
C GLU A 10 -3.28 1.32 -18.76
N ARG A 11 -2.00 1.54 -18.38
CA ARG A 11 -0.85 1.27 -19.26
C ARG A 11 -0.51 -0.20 -19.43
N ALA A 12 -0.85 -1.04 -18.46
CA ALA A 12 -0.52 -2.47 -18.49
C ALA A 12 -1.34 -3.26 -19.52
N GLY A 13 -2.44 -2.70 -20.01
CA GLY A 13 -3.39 -3.38 -20.88
C GLY A 13 -4.37 -4.25 -20.11
N GLU A 14 -5.49 -4.58 -20.75
CA GLU A 14 -6.66 -5.21 -20.14
C GLU A 14 -6.34 -6.58 -19.51
N ALA A 15 -5.53 -7.40 -20.19
CA ALA A 15 -5.15 -8.74 -19.72
C ALA A 15 -4.30 -8.69 -18.44
N ALA A 16 -3.30 -7.81 -18.39
CA ALA A 16 -2.45 -7.66 -17.20
C ALA A 16 -3.23 -7.05 -16.03
N THR A 17 -4.20 -6.18 -16.31
CA THR A 17 -5.10 -5.65 -15.27
C THR A 17 -6.06 -6.72 -14.75
N GLN A 18 -6.61 -7.58 -15.62
CA GLN A 18 -7.41 -8.72 -15.20
C GLN A 18 -6.63 -9.70 -14.33
N GLU A 19 -5.42 -10.09 -14.74
CA GLU A 19 -4.56 -11.01 -13.96
C GLU A 19 -4.29 -10.44 -12.56
N ARG A 20 -3.94 -9.16 -12.48
CA ARG A 20 -3.68 -8.49 -11.19
C ARG A 20 -4.92 -8.35 -10.31
N LEU A 21 -6.10 -8.17 -10.90
CA LEU A 21 -7.37 -8.13 -10.17
C LEU A 21 -7.78 -9.54 -9.73
N ALA A 22 -7.49 -10.57 -10.52
CA ALA A 22 -7.71 -11.96 -10.15
C ALA A 22 -6.83 -12.35 -8.96
N ASP A 23 -5.53 -12.03 -9.00
CA ASP A 23 -4.63 -12.23 -7.86
C ASP A 23 -5.16 -11.53 -6.58
N LEU A 24 -5.68 -10.31 -6.73
CA LEU A 24 -6.25 -9.55 -5.61
C LEU A 24 -7.56 -10.17 -5.10
N PHE A 25 -8.38 -10.71 -6.00
CA PHE A 25 -9.62 -11.41 -5.64
C PHE A 25 -9.32 -12.70 -4.89
N ASP A 26 -8.41 -13.54 -5.40
CA ASP A 26 -7.99 -14.79 -4.78
C ASP A 26 -7.40 -14.57 -3.38
N LEU A 27 -6.64 -13.48 -3.19
CA LEU A 27 -6.23 -13.00 -1.87
C LEU A 27 -7.43 -12.85 -0.95
N VAL A 28 -8.41 -12.03 -1.33
CA VAL A 28 -9.50 -11.69 -0.41
C VAL A 28 -10.35 -12.91 -0.09
N VAL A 29 -10.58 -13.79 -1.07
CA VAL A 29 -11.31 -15.04 -0.85
C VAL A 29 -10.56 -15.94 0.14
N THR A 30 -9.25 -16.11 -0.03
CA THR A 30 -8.41 -16.93 0.87
C THR A 30 -8.42 -16.34 2.29
N ALA A 31 -8.25 -15.01 2.40
CA ALA A 31 -8.33 -14.27 3.65
C ALA A 31 -9.67 -14.44 4.38
N LEU A 32 -10.77 -14.42 3.65
CA LEU A 32 -12.12 -14.64 4.18
C LEU A 32 -12.33 -16.10 4.62
N GLN A 33 -11.76 -17.07 3.90
CA GLN A 33 -11.86 -18.50 4.20
C GLN A 33 -11.06 -18.89 5.44
N GLU A 34 -9.82 -18.40 5.57
CA GLU A 34 -8.93 -18.76 6.67
C GLU A 34 -9.30 -18.04 7.97
N ARG A 35 -10.11 -16.96 7.91
CA ARG A 35 -10.54 -16.13 9.06
C ARG A 35 -9.38 -15.65 9.94
N HIS A 36 -8.16 -15.64 9.41
CA HIS A 36 -6.95 -15.34 10.14
C HIS A 36 -6.38 -14.00 9.66
N LEU A 37 -6.73 -12.92 10.37
CA LEU A 37 -6.28 -11.56 10.03
C LEU A 37 -4.74 -11.44 9.93
N ALA A 38 -3.98 -12.27 10.63
CA ALA A 38 -2.52 -12.28 10.54
C ALA A 38 -2.02 -12.64 9.12
N GLU A 39 -2.63 -13.65 8.48
CA GLU A 39 -2.28 -14.09 7.13
C GLU A 39 -2.67 -13.02 6.09
N VAL A 40 -3.83 -12.36 6.29
CA VAL A 40 -4.25 -11.20 5.51
C VAL A 40 -3.23 -10.06 5.59
N SER A 41 -2.71 -9.78 6.79
CA SER A 41 -1.68 -8.74 6.98
C SER A 41 -0.43 -9.05 6.17
N SER A 42 0.10 -10.26 6.33
CA SER A 42 1.36 -10.69 5.70
C SER A 42 1.26 -10.57 4.19
N TYR A 43 0.18 -11.06 3.60
CA TYR A 43 0.02 -10.97 2.17
C TYR A 43 -0.17 -9.52 1.71
N CYS A 44 -0.96 -8.70 2.42
CA CYS A 44 -1.12 -7.28 2.06
C CYS A 44 0.21 -6.52 2.09
N GLN A 45 1.13 -6.91 2.99
CA GLN A 45 2.50 -6.41 3.01
C GLN A 45 3.29 -6.86 1.78
N ASP A 46 3.21 -8.13 1.38
CA ASP A 46 3.87 -8.64 0.17
C ASP A 46 3.38 -7.95 -1.11
N VAL A 47 2.07 -7.71 -1.21
CA VAL A 47 1.47 -6.93 -2.32
C VAL A 47 2.01 -5.51 -2.30
N ALA A 48 2.04 -4.86 -1.12
CA ALA A 48 2.56 -3.52 -1.00
C ALA A 48 4.01 -3.43 -1.48
N GLN A 49 4.85 -4.39 -1.07
CA GLN A 49 6.25 -4.47 -1.46
C GLN A 49 6.43 -4.66 -2.96
N ARG A 50 5.74 -5.65 -3.56
CA ARG A 50 5.79 -5.89 -5.02
C ARG A 50 5.38 -4.65 -5.81
N ARG A 51 4.24 -4.06 -5.47
CA ARG A 51 3.71 -2.88 -6.17
C ARG A 51 4.59 -1.65 -5.98
N PHE A 52 5.17 -1.46 -4.79
CA PHE A 52 6.10 -0.37 -4.54
C PHE A 52 7.39 -0.50 -5.35
N VAL A 53 7.94 -1.72 -5.49
CA VAL A 53 9.10 -2.01 -6.33
C VAL A 53 8.80 -1.78 -7.81
N GLU A 54 7.60 -2.18 -8.26
CA GLU A 54 7.12 -1.95 -9.62
C GLU A 54 6.78 -0.47 -9.92
N GLY A 55 6.80 0.41 -8.91
CA GLY A 55 6.61 1.85 -9.06
C GLY A 55 5.17 2.34 -8.93
N PHE A 56 4.23 1.51 -8.47
CA PHE A 56 2.85 1.90 -8.24
C PHE A 56 2.73 2.90 -7.09
N GLY A 57 1.85 3.88 -7.26
CA GLY A 57 1.47 4.78 -6.18
C GLY A 57 0.54 4.10 -5.18
N ILE A 58 0.63 4.46 -3.90
CA ILE A 58 -0.29 3.95 -2.86
C ILE A 58 -1.77 4.20 -3.23
N SER A 59 -2.09 5.35 -3.82
CA SER A 59 -3.45 5.69 -4.25
C SER A 59 -3.97 4.78 -5.35
N GLU A 60 -3.10 4.31 -6.24
CA GLU A 60 -3.45 3.39 -7.32
C GLU A 60 -3.79 2.01 -6.75
N VAL A 61 -2.99 1.52 -5.82
CA VAL A 61 -3.25 0.23 -5.18
C VAL A 61 -4.49 0.27 -4.28
N GLN A 62 -4.69 1.35 -3.51
CA GLN A 62 -5.91 1.51 -2.72
C GLN A 62 -7.17 1.63 -3.59
N THR A 63 -7.07 2.25 -4.77
CA THR A 63 -8.17 2.28 -5.76
C THR A 63 -8.56 0.86 -6.18
N ALA A 64 -7.59 0.00 -6.48
CA ALA A 64 -7.86 -1.39 -6.84
C ALA A 64 -8.58 -2.15 -5.71
N PHE A 65 -8.14 -1.98 -4.46
CA PHE A 65 -8.83 -2.55 -3.29
C PHE A 65 -10.26 -2.03 -3.13
N ASN A 66 -10.51 -0.74 -3.37
CA ASN A 66 -11.87 -0.17 -3.30
C ASN A 66 -12.79 -0.72 -4.39
N VAL A 67 -12.28 -0.90 -5.61
CA VAL A 67 -13.04 -1.49 -6.72
C VAL A 67 -13.43 -2.93 -6.38
N LEU A 68 -12.48 -3.72 -5.86
CA LEU A 68 -12.72 -5.10 -5.46
C LEU A 68 -13.73 -5.20 -4.31
N GLU A 69 -13.57 -4.39 -3.25
CA GLU A 69 -14.49 -4.36 -2.12
C GLU A 69 -15.92 -4.08 -2.57
N ARG A 70 -16.10 -3.09 -3.46
CA ARG A 70 -17.42 -2.75 -4.00
C ARG A 70 -18.02 -3.90 -4.80
N ALA A 71 -17.24 -4.55 -5.66
CA ALA A 71 -17.72 -5.68 -6.45
C ALA A 71 -18.14 -6.86 -5.56
N MET A 72 -17.37 -7.15 -4.50
CA MET A 72 -17.73 -8.17 -3.52
C MET A 72 -18.95 -7.78 -2.70
N TRP A 73 -19.09 -6.51 -2.34
CA TRP A 73 -20.25 -6.01 -1.61
C TRP A 73 -21.54 -6.17 -2.44
N GLU A 74 -21.52 -5.77 -3.71
CA GLU A 74 -22.65 -5.95 -4.63
C GLU A 74 -23.05 -7.43 -4.73
N ARG A 75 -22.06 -8.32 -4.75
CA ARG A 75 -22.28 -9.77 -4.75
C ARG A 75 -22.93 -10.25 -3.46
N VAL A 76 -22.39 -9.88 -2.30
CA VAL A 76 -22.91 -10.26 -0.98
C VAL A 76 -24.37 -9.84 -0.82
N VAL A 77 -24.69 -8.59 -1.17
CA VAL A 77 -26.07 -8.08 -1.07
C VAL A 77 -27.03 -8.79 -2.02
N SER A 78 -26.55 -9.26 -3.18
CA SER A 78 -27.39 -9.97 -4.16
C SER A 78 -27.68 -11.43 -3.79
N GLU A 79 -26.85 -12.06 -2.95
CA GLU A 79 -26.88 -13.51 -2.76
C GLU A 79 -27.12 -13.98 -1.33
N VAL A 80 -26.70 -13.19 -0.36
CA VAL A 80 -26.72 -13.61 1.04
C VAL A 80 -28.14 -13.42 1.59
N PRO A 81 -28.71 -14.43 2.28
CA PRO A 81 -29.98 -14.30 2.97
C PRO A 81 -30.01 -13.08 3.92
N ALA A 82 -31.16 -12.44 4.07
CA ALA A 82 -31.29 -11.19 4.83
C ALA A 82 -30.89 -11.34 6.31
N ASP A 83 -31.07 -12.53 6.89
CA ASP A 83 -30.70 -12.89 8.25
C ASP A 83 -29.18 -13.08 8.44
N GLU A 84 -28.44 -13.40 7.38
CA GLU A 84 -26.98 -13.56 7.39
C GLU A 84 -26.23 -12.31 6.88
N LEU A 85 -26.94 -11.41 6.20
CA LEU A 85 -26.35 -10.26 5.50
C LEU A 85 -25.52 -9.35 6.40
N ALA A 86 -25.98 -9.09 7.63
CA ALA A 86 -25.26 -8.25 8.58
C ALA A 86 -23.90 -8.85 8.97
N GLU A 87 -23.84 -10.17 9.17
CA GLU A 87 -22.60 -10.87 9.48
C GLU A 87 -21.65 -10.86 8.27
N ALA A 88 -22.16 -11.19 7.09
CA ALA A 88 -21.36 -11.23 5.86
C ALA A 88 -20.74 -9.86 5.53
N VAL A 89 -21.52 -8.77 5.63
CA VAL A 89 -21.03 -7.41 5.41
C VAL A 89 -20.03 -6.99 6.48
N GLY A 90 -20.26 -7.38 7.75
CA GLY A 90 -19.33 -7.11 8.85
C GLY A 90 -17.97 -7.78 8.64
N LEU A 91 -17.97 -9.05 8.21
CA LEU A 91 -16.74 -9.79 7.89
C LEU A 91 -15.99 -9.15 6.70
N LEU A 92 -16.71 -8.84 5.62
CA LEU A 92 -16.16 -8.20 4.44
C LEU A 92 -15.46 -6.88 4.79
N THR A 93 -16.17 -5.99 5.49
CA THR A 93 -15.65 -4.68 5.90
C THR A 93 -14.41 -4.82 6.80
N THR A 94 -14.42 -5.81 7.71
CA THR A 94 -13.30 -6.05 8.63
C THR A 94 -12.05 -6.49 7.88
N VAL A 95 -12.17 -7.47 6.99
CA VAL A 95 -11.04 -8.00 6.23
C VAL A 95 -10.46 -6.94 5.30
N PHE A 96 -11.30 -6.22 4.55
CA PHE A 96 -10.84 -5.15 3.67
C PHE A 96 -10.23 -3.97 4.43
N GLY A 97 -10.86 -3.55 5.53
CA GLY A 97 -10.34 -2.47 6.37
C GLY A 97 -8.96 -2.82 6.93
N PHE A 98 -8.81 -4.04 7.46
CA PHE A 98 -7.54 -4.52 7.99
C PHE A 98 -6.46 -4.65 6.91
N GLY A 99 -6.80 -5.21 5.74
CA GLY A 99 -5.86 -5.34 4.63
C GLY A 99 -5.38 -4.00 4.08
N LYS A 100 -6.27 -3.03 3.89
CA LYS A 100 -5.92 -1.67 3.44
C LYS A 100 -5.02 -0.94 4.44
N ASP A 101 -5.28 -1.12 5.73
CA ASP A 101 -4.50 -0.53 6.81
C ASP A 101 -3.08 -1.14 6.88
N ALA A 102 -2.96 -2.47 6.77
CA ALA A 102 -1.67 -3.16 6.65
C ALA A 102 -0.88 -2.67 5.41
N LEU A 103 -1.54 -2.57 4.26
CA LEU A 103 -0.95 -2.08 3.02
C LEU A 103 -0.45 -0.64 3.16
N ALA A 104 -1.25 0.24 3.77
CA ALA A 104 -0.89 1.64 3.96
C ALA A 104 0.33 1.78 4.88
N ARG A 105 0.37 1.04 6.00
CA ARG A 105 1.54 1.02 6.90
C ARG A 105 2.80 0.56 6.19
N GLU A 106 2.71 -0.48 5.36
CA GLU A 106 3.87 -0.99 4.63
C GLU A 106 4.38 0.01 3.60
N TYR A 107 3.49 0.67 2.85
CA TYR A 107 3.87 1.75 1.93
C TYR A 107 4.59 2.90 2.65
N VAL A 108 4.11 3.30 3.83
CA VAL A 108 4.77 4.34 4.65
C VAL A 108 6.15 3.87 5.10
N SER A 109 6.28 2.62 5.55
CA SER A 109 7.56 2.01 5.92
C SER A 109 8.55 2.04 4.75
N LEU A 110 8.17 1.51 3.59
CA LEU A 110 9.01 1.44 2.39
C LEU A 110 9.42 2.84 1.89
N ALA A 111 8.49 3.79 1.88
CA ALA A 111 8.76 5.17 1.48
C ALA A 111 9.68 5.92 2.45
N SER A 112 9.65 5.57 3.73
CA SER A 112 10.53 6.13 4.76
C SER A 112 11.95 5.61 4.59
N HIS A 113 12.12 4.31 4.34
CA HIS A 113 13.45 3.71 4.08
C HIS A 113 14.08 4.23 2.76
N ARG A 114 13.27 4.40 1.71
CA ARG A 114 13.76 4.93 0.41
C ARG A 114 14.18 6.40 0.47
N ARG A 115 13.65 7.18 1.43
CA ARG A 115 13.99 8.58 1.66
C ARG A 115 15.24 8.79 2.53
N VAL A 116 15.86 7.72 3.03
CA VAL A 116 17.13 7.80 3.77
C VAL A 116 18.25 7.19 2.92
N PRO A 117 18.84 7.91 1.95
CA PRO A 117 20.28 7.92 1.92
C PRO A 117 20.67 8.63 3.22
N THR A 118 21.27 7.92 4.17
CA THR A 118 21.85 8.57 5.34
C THR A 118 22.74 9.69 4.82
N LEU A 119 22.27 10.94 4.94
CA LEU A 119 23.17 12.08 4.89
C LEU A 119 24.19 11.76 5.97
N ASP A 120 25.43 11.55 5.57
CA ASP A 120 26.51 11.46 6.52
C ASP A 120 26.69 12.86 7.14
N LEU A 121 25.94 13.13 8.20
CA LEU A 121 25.98 14.39 8.94
C LEU A 121 27.36 14.62 9.56
N THR A 122 28.20 13.58 9.66
CA THR A 122 29.60 13.70 10.06
C THR A 122 30.36 14.63 9.13
N ALA A 123 30.02 14.66 7.82
CA ALA A 123 30.60 15.60 6.86
C ALA A 123 30.14 17.07 7.08
N MET A 124 28.96 17.31 7.67
CA MET A 124 28.53 18.67 8.06
C MET A 124 29.25 19.19 9.31
N PHE A 125 29.69 18.31 10.21
CA PHE A 125 30.39 18.68 11.45
C PHE A 125 31.93 18.68 11.32
N ALA A 126 32.49 18.17 10.21
CA ALA A 126 33.93 18.11 9.98
C ALA A 126 34.57 19.41 9.44
N GLY A 127 33.81 20.51 9.34
CA GLY A 127 34.27 21.71 8.62
C GLY A 127 34.04 23.03 9.32
N THR A 128 34.76 23.32 10.42
CA THR A 128 35.24 24.68 10.75
C THR A 128 36.57 24.70 11.52
N ASP A 129 37.36 23.62 11.52
CA ASP A 129 38.70 23.67 12.10
C ASP A 129 39.68 24.33 11.12
N GLY A 130 39.79 25.66 11.21
CA GLY A 130 40.91 26.38 10.60
C GLY A 130 40.55 27.68 9.89
N VAL A 131 39.97 28.66 10.59
CA VAL A 131 40.23 30.07 10.26
C VAL A 131 41.04 30.66 11.40
N THR A 132 42.36 30.48 11.33
CA THR A 132 43.29 31.35 12.06
C THR A 132 43.19 32.74 11.44
N VAL A 133 42.50 33.65 12.11
CA VAL A 133 42.53 35.07 11.77
C VAL A 133 43.94 35.61 12.07
N PRO A 134 44.68 36.16 11.10
CA PRO A 134 46.00 36.74 11.37
C PRO A 134 45.83 38.02 12.20
N VAL A 135 46.55 38.09 13.33
CA VAL A 135 46.68 39.30 14.15
C VAL A 135 47.63 40.26 13.43
N PRO A 136 47.22 41.52 13.12
CA PRO A 136 48.13 42.50 12.56
C PRO A 136 49.11 43.02 13.62
N PRO A 137 50.39 43.27 13.28
CA PRO A 137 51.36 43.74 14.25
C PRO A 137 51.16 45.23 14.57
N SER A 138 51.19 45.56 15.87
CA SER A 138 51.80 46.78 16.44
C SER A 138 52.02 46.58 17.93
#